data_AF-A0A496UT37-F1
#
_entry.id   AF-A0A496UT37-F1
#
_cell.length_a   1.000
_cell.length_b   1.000
_cell.length_c   1.000
_cell.angle_alpha   90.00
_cell.angle_beta   90.00
_cell.angle_gamma   90.00
#
_symmetry.space_group_name_H-M   'P 1'
#
loop_
_entity.id
_entity.type
_entity.pdbx_description
1 polymer ?
#
loop_
_entity_poly.entity_id
_entity_poly.type
_entity_poly.pdbx_seq_one_letter_code
_entity_poly.pdbx_strand_id
1 'polypeptide(L)'
;LEKQGDGPGTQAVLAELGNVRDDRSAAELQEFFGQSGRLNSRSTPPEDTAATEATLREAYAADASDANRQALAYHLIRYGDPKVGREMVADKAMSNPEDLKLTLEADRALGQADLALELVAAMEKTRSDPAVDASIWTLAGFVCLEAGHTVEGRQALERALELDPGNHALKIQLQLLPSD
;
A
#
# COMPACT_ATOMS: atom_id res chain seq x y z
N LEU A 1 -2.11 8.91 49.90
CA LEU A 1 -0.89 8.43 49.23
C LEU A 1 -1.31 8.13 47.79
N GLU A 2 -1.54 9.16 46.98
CA GLU A 2 -0.57 9.81 46.05
C GLU A 2 -0.43 9.01 44.73
N LYS A 3 -1.04 9.48 43.62
CA LYS A 3 -0.48 10.28 42.48
C LYS A 3 0.36 9.41 41.50
N GLN A 4 0.35 9.50 40.17
CA GLN A 4 -0.10 10.47 39.15
C GLN A 4 0.14 9.83 37.76
N GLY A 5 -0.55 10.29 36.69
CA GLY A 5 -0.05 10.09 35.32
C GLY A 5 -1.04 10.08 34.15
N ASP A 6 -2.22 10.69 34.24
CA ASP A 6 -3.04 10.99 33.05
C ASP A 6 -2.49 12.24 32.35
N GLY A 7 -1.99 12.05 31.13
CA GLY A 7 -1.47 13.14 30.30
C GLY A 7 -2.61 13.97 29.66
N PRO A 8 -2.41 15.29 29.44
CA PRO A 8 -3.42 16.20 28.89
C PRO A 8 -3.80 15.96 27.41
N GLY A 9 -3.22 14.95 26.75
CA GLY A 9 -3.48 14.67 25.33
C GLY A 9 -4.77 13.89 25.06
N THR A 10 -5.17 12.99 25.97
CA THR A 10 -6.25 12.02 25.69
C THR A 10 -7.65 12.64 25.80
N GLN A 11 -7.83 13.64 26.67
CA GLN A 11 -9.11 14.36 26.78
C GLN A 11 -9.30 15.44 25.71
N ALA A 12 -8.22 15.98 25.14
CA ALA A 12 -8.31 16.95 24.06
C ALA A 12 -8.82 16.30 22.75
N VAL A 13 -8.35 15.09 22.43
CA VAL A 13 -8.80 14.34 21.25
C VAL A 13 -10.27 13.91 21.35
N LEU A 14 -10.72 13.52 22.56
CA LEU A 14 -12.12 13.15 22.80
C LEU A 14 -13.08 14.35 22.78
N ALA A 15 -12.60 15.55 23.13
CA ALA A 15 -13.40 16.78 23.02
C ALA A 15 -13.54 17.26 21.56
N GLU A 16 -12.55 16.99 20.70
CA GLU A 16 -12.62 17.32 19.27
C GLU A 16 -13.56 16.38 18.49
N LEU A 17 -13.69 15.12 18.92
CA LEU A 17 -14.60 14.13 18.32
C LEU A 17 -16.08 14.38 18.65
N GLY A 18 -16.38 15.18 19.68
CA GLY A 18 -17.75 15.50 20.10
C GLY A 18 -18.40 16.66 19.34
N ASN A 19 -17.67 17.35 18.46
CA ASN A 19 -18.13 18.58 17.78
C ASN A 19 -18.11 18.52 16.25
N VAL A 20 -17.90 17.34 15.65
CA VAL A 20 -18.07 17.19 14.20
C VAL A 20 -19.57 17.18 13.90
N ARG A 21 -20.11 18.37 13.62
CA ARG A 21 -21.41 18.53 12.99
C ARG A 21 -21.42 17.82 11.64
N ASP A 22 -22.54 17.16 11.44
CA ASP A 22 -22.89 16.18 10.42
C ASP A 22 -23.16 16.84 9.06
N ASP A 23 -22.15 17.46 8.45
CA ASP A 23 -22.28 18.15 7.14
C ASP A 23 -21.07 17.93 6.22
N ARG A 24 -20.27 16.88 6.44
CA ARG A 24 -19.20 16.54 5.49
C ARG A 24 -19.74 15.71 4.34
N SER A 25 -19.60 16.23 3.14
CA SER A 25 -20.02 15.56 1.91
C SER A 25 -19.20 14.29 1.67
N ALA A 26 -19.76 13.31 0.97
CA ALA A 26 -19.06 12.07 0.63
C ALA A 26 -17.72 12.33 -0.10
N ALA A 27 -17.60 13.45 -0.80
CA ALA A 27 -16.36 13.89 -1.45
C ALA A 27 -15.25 14.24 -0.43
N GLU A 28 -15.60 14.87 0.70
CA GLU A 28 -14.63 15.24 1.75
C GLU A 28 -14.17 14.02 2.57
N LEU A 29 -15.02 13.01 2.72
CA LEU A 29 -14.64 11.73 3.31
C LEU A 29 -13.70 10.96 2.36
N GLN A 30 -13.97 10.97 1.06
CA GLN A 30 -13.10 10.32 0.07
C GLN A 30 -11.74 11.02 -0.05
N GLU A 31 -11.70 12.34 0.10
CA GLU A 31 -10.45 13.09 0.16
C GLU A 31 -9.68 12.80 1.47
N PHE A 32 -10.37 12.69 2.61
CA PHE A 32 -9.76 12.33 3.90
C PHE A 32 -9.17 10.90 3.89
N PHE A 33 -9.86 9.91 3.31
CA PHE A 33 -9.35 8.55 3.15
C PHE A 33 -8.33 8.40 2.00
N GLY A 34 -8.37 9.27 0.98
CA GLY A 34 -7.32 9.39 -0.03
C GLY A 34 -6.05 10.04 0.51
N GLN A 35 -6.16 10.88 1.55
CA GLN A 35 -5.05 11.55 2.22
C GLN A 35 -4.45 10.74 3.39
N SER A 36 -5.19 9.81 3.99
CA SER A 36 -4.64 8.95 5.05
C SER A 36 -3.59 7.94 4.54
N GLY A 37 -3.51 7.71 3.23
CA GLY A 37 -2.35 7.08 2.57
C GLY A 37 -1.15 8.01 2.33
N ARG A 38 -1.27 9.30 2.65
CA ARG A 38 -0.24 10.35 2.44
C ARG A 38 0.30 10.98 3.72
N LEU A 39 -0.06 10.47 4.90
CA LEU A 39 0.45 10.98 6.18
C LEU A 39 1.81 10.36 6.55
N ASN A 40 2.82 10.61 5.71
CA ASN A 40 4.23 10.83 6.12
C ASN A 40 5.19 11.17 4.96
N SER A 41 4.70 11.76 3.86
CA SER A 41 5.61 12.31 2.85
C SER A 41 6.00 13.73 3.25
N ARG A 42 7.11 13.88 3.99
CA ARG A 42 7.94 15.08 3.77
C ARG A 42 8.22 15.06 2.26
N SER A 43 7.63 16.01 1.52
CA SER A 43 7.87 16.10 0.08
C SER A 43 9.36 16.35 -0.09
N THR A 44 10.11 15.31 -0.41
CA THR A 44 11.53 15.43 -0.73
C THR A 44 11.61 16.34 -1.95
N PRO A 45 12.39 17.43 -1.91
CA PRO A 45 12.57 18.30 -3.06
C PRO A 45 12.91 17.47 -4.32
N PRO A 46 12.43 17.86 -5.52
CA PRO A 46 12.72 17.13 -6.76
C PRO A 46 14.23 16.99 -7.07
N GLU A 47 15.02 17.91 -6.55
CA GLU A 47 16.49 17.91 -6.66
C GLU A 47 17.12 16.78 -5.84
N ASP A 48 16.55 16.51 -4.66
CA ASP A 48 16.98 15.43 -3.78
C ASP A 48 16.56 14.06 -4.32
N THR A 49 15.44 13.97 -5.07
CA THR A 49 15.03 12.71 -5.71
C THR A 49 15.94 12.33 -6.87
N ALA A 50 16.32 13.27 -7.74
CA ALA A 50 17.22 12.99 -8.85
C ALA A 50 18.63 12.57 -8.40
N ALA A 51 19.19 13.22 -7.37
CA ALA A 51 20.46 12.84 -6.79
C ALA A 51 20.41 11.45 -6.13
N THR A 52 19.28 11.13 -5.48
CA THR A 52 19.02 9.81 -4.91
C THR A 52 18.94 8.75 -6.01
N GLU A 53 18.22 9.00 -7.10
CA GLU A 53 18.13 8.08 -8.24
C GLU A 53 19.52 7.79 -8.83
N ALA A 54 20.33 8.82 -9.07
CA ALA A 54 21.68 8.65 -9.60
C ALA A 54 22.53 7.75 -8.70
N THR A 55 22.50 7.98 -7.39
CA THR A 55 23.21 7.16 -6.40
C THR A 55 22.74 5.71 -6.42
N LEU A 56 21.42 5.48 -6.50
CA LEU A 56 20.85 4.13 -6.56
C LEU A 56 21.20 3.40 -7.87
N ARG A 57 21.25 4.13 -9.00
CA ARG A 57 21.71 3.59 -10.29
C ARG A 57 23.18 3.19 -10.25
N GLU A 58 24.04 4.02 -9.66
CA GLU A 58 25.46 3.70 -9.47
C GLU A 58 25.64 2.46 -8.58
N ALA A 59 24.91 2.39 -7.47
CA ALA A 59 24.94 1.23 -6.58
C ALA A 59 24.51 -0.06 -7.29
N TYR A 60 23.42 -0.01 -8.06
CA TYR A 60 22.94 -1.16 -8.84
C TYR A 60 23.90 -1.56 -9.97
N ALA A 61 24.53 -0.58 -10.64
CA ALA A 61 25.54 -0.85 -11.66
C ALA A 61 26.82 -1.47 -11.09
N ALA A 62 27.19 -1.09 -9.86
CA ALA A 62 28.34 -1.65 -9.15
C ALA A 62 28.05 -3.05 -8.58
N ASP A 63 26.82 -3.28 -8.09
CA ASP A 63 26.34 -4.56 -7.56
C ASP A 63 24.87 -4.77 -7.92
N ALA A 64 24.62 -5.71 -8.84
CA ALA A 64 23.29 -6.05 -9.34
C ALA A 64 22.51 -7.01 -8.41
N SER A 65 22.78 -6.96 -7.10
CA SER A 65 22.07 -7.74 -6.09
C SER A 65 20.58 -7.40 -6.03
N ASP A 66 19.78 -8.35 -5.53
CA ASP A 66 18.33 -8.16 -5.36
C ASP A 66 18.02 -6.92 -4.51
N ALA A 67 18.78 -6.69 -3.44
CA ALA A 67 18.59 -5.54 -2.55
C ALA A 67 18.78 -4.19 -3.28
N ASN A 68 19.84 -4.05 -4.08
CA ASN A 68 20.09 -2.82 -4.84
C ASN A 68 19.06 -2.64 -5.97
N ARG A 69 18.69 -3.74 -6.64
CA ARG A 69 17.63 -3.74 -7.66
C ARG A 69 16.31 -3.26 -7.07
N GLN A 70 15.90 -3.81 -5.93
CA GLN A 70 14.66 -3.48 -5.24
C GLN A 70 14.66 -2.04 -4.71
N ALA A 71 15.78 -1.57 -4.15
CA ALA A 71 15.91 -0.19 -3.69
C ALA A 71 15.75 0.82 -4.84
N LEU A 72 16.38 0.56 -5.98
CA LEU A 72 16.22 1.39 -7.17
C LEU A 72 14.80 1.29 -7.74
N ALA A 73 14.23 0.09 -7.83
CA ALA A 73 12.86 -0.12 -8.30
C ALA A 73 11.84 0.64 -7.43
N TYR A 74 11.95 0.52 -6.11
CA TYR A 74 11.11 1.26 -5.15
C TYR A 74 11.18 2.77 -5.38
N HIS A 75 12.39 3.31 -5.56
CA HIS A 75 12.56 4.73 -5.84
C HIS A 75 11.90 5.14 -7.15
N LEU A 76 12.12 4.39 -8.23
CA LEU A 76 11.53 4.64 -9.54
C LEU A 76 10.00 4.58 -9.50
N ILE A 77 9.41 3.62 -8.78
CA ILE A 77 7.96 3.47 -8.61
C ILE A 77 7.34 4.66 -7.90
N ARG A 78 7.99 5.17 -6.85
CA ARG A 78 7.44 6.23 -6.00
C ARG A 78 7.72 7.64 -6.51
N TYR A 79 8.88 7.85 -7.12
CA TYR A 79 9.42 9.20 -7.37
C TYR A 79 9.97 9.40 -8.79
N GLY A 80 10.09 8.33 -9.59
CA GLY A 80 10.68 8.36 -10.93
C GLY A 80 9.73 7.79 -11.99
N ASP A 81 10.25 6.92 -12.85
CA ASP A 81 9.46 6.20 -13.86
C ASP A 81 8.99 4.83 -13.32
N PRO A 82 7.71 4.69 -12.92
CA PRO A 82 7.18 3.45 -12.36
C PRO A 82 7.20 2.29 -13.37
N LYS A 83 7.23 2.57 -14.68
CA LYS A 83 7.34 1.52 -15.70
C LYS A 83 8.71 0.84 -15.62
N VAL A 84 9.77 1.63 -15.54
CA VAL A 84 11.14 1.10 -15.40
C VAL A 84 11.27 0.34 -14.09
N GLY A 85 10.75 0.90 -12.99
CA GLY A 85 10.76 0.22 -11.69
C GLY A 85 10.03 -1.13 -11.74
N ARG A 86 8.88 -1.21 -12.42
CA ARG A 86 8.14 -2.45 -12.63
C ARG A 86 8.95 -3.50 -13.40
N GLU A 87 9.56 -3.10 -14.52
CA GLU A 87 10.34 -4.00 -15.39
C GLU A 87 11.50 -4.66 -14.62
N MET A 88 12.02 -3.99 -13.59
CA MET A 88 13.09 -4.51 -12.75
C MET A 88 12.64 -5.61 -11.77
N VAL A 89 11.36 -5.70 -11.40
CA VAL A 89 10.88 -6.60 -10.33
C VAL A 89 9.88 -7.65 -10.80
N ALA A 90 9.25 -7.45 -11.95
CA ALA A 90 8.13 -8.27 -12.40
C ALA A 90 8.48 -9.74 -12.67
N ASP A 91 9.72 -10.05 -13.08
CA ASP A 91 10.13 -11.42 -13.44
C ASP A 91 10.16 -12.37 -12.23
N LYS A 92 10.43 -11.84 -11.05
CA LYS A 92 10.60 -12.58 -9.79
C LYS A 92 9.44 -12.43 -8.83
N ALA A 93 8.45 -11.59 -9.14
CA ALA A 93 7.31 -11.26 -8.29
C ALA A 93 6.73 -12.50 -7.57
N MET A 94 6.31 -13.53 -8.30
CA MET A 94 5.68 -14.71 -7.68
C MET A 94 6.61 -15.59 -6.84
N SER A 95 7.93 -15.36 -6.87
CA SER A 95 8.93 -16.09 -6.10
C SER A 95 9.62 -15.26 -5.01
N ASN A 96 9.36 -13.95 -4.98
CA ASN A 96 9.97 -13.00 -4.07
C ASN A 96 8.89 -12.01 -3.57
N PRO A 97 8.52 -12.04 -2.28
CA PRO A 97 7.45 -11.21 -1.72
C PRO A 97 7.66 -9.71 -1.90
N GLU A 98 8.91 -9.24 -1.79
CA GLU A 98 9.21 -7.83 -1.95
C GLU A 98 9.07 -7.42 -3.43
N ASP A 99 9.52 -8.26 -4.37
CA ASP A 99 9.30 -8.02 -5.80
C ASP A 99 7.80 -8.05 -6.15
N LEU A 100 7.00 -8.94 -5.53
CA LEU A 100 5.55 -8.98 -5.71
C LEU A 100 4.89 -7.68 -5.26
N LYS A 101 5.23 -7.23 -4.06
CA LYS A 101 4.74 -5.98 -3.50
C LYS A 101 5.10 -4.80 -4.39
N LEU A 102 6.37 -4.68 -4.80
CA LEU A 102 6.82 -3.61 -5.69
C LEU A 102 6.13 -3.67 -7.06
N THR A 103 5.89 -4.87 -7.61
CA THR A 103 5.14 -5.02 -8.86
C THR A 103 3.71 -4.51 -8.73
N LEU A 104 3.01 -4.87 -7.64
CA LEU A 104 1.65 -4.36 -7.36
C LEU A 104 1.62 -2.84 -7.14
N GLU A 105 2.61 -2.27 -6.45
CA GLU A 105 2.73 -0.82 -6.28
C GLU A 105 2.95 -0.12 -7.63
N ALA A 106 3.76 -0.72 -8.52
CA ALA A 106 4.00 -0.20 -9.85
C ALA A 106 2.75 -0.29 -10.74
N ASP A 107 2.03 -1.41 -10.71
CA ASP A 107 0.77 -1.60 -11.43
C ASP A 107 -0.27 -0.56 -11.00
N ARG A 108 -0.38 -0.30 -9.69
CA ARG A 108 -1.21 0.78 -9.14
C ARG A 108 -0.78 2.15 -9.64
N ALA A 109 0.50 2.48 -9.60
CA ALA A 109 1.04 3.77 -10.05
C ALA A 109 0.83 4.01 -11.56
N LEU A 110 0.85 2.94 -12.35
CA LEU A 110 0.62 2.97 -13.80
C LEU A 110 -0.87 2.93 -14.19
N GLY A 111 -1.78 2.70 -13.23
CA GLY A 111 -3.20 2.44 -13.51
C GLY A 111 -3.43 1.15 -14.32
N GLN A 112 -2.49 0.20 -14.25
CA GLN A 112 -2.54 -1.08 -14.99
C GLN A 112 -3.30 -2.14 -14.17
N ALA A 113 -4.58 -1.88 -13.94
CA ALA A 113 -5.49 -2.72 -13.18
C ALA A 113 -5.50 -4.20 -13.59
N ASP A 114 -5.51 -4.46 -14.90
CA ASP A 114 -5.57 -5.81 -15.45
C ASP A 114 -4.33 -6.64 -15.07
N LEU A 115 -3.15 -6.00 -15.00
CA LEU A 115 -1.91 -6.68 -14.59
C LEU A 115 -1.92 -7.02 -13.10
N ALA A 116 -2.49 -6.14 -12.26
CA ALA A 116 -2.68 -6.42 -10.85
C ALA A 116 -3.67 -7.57 -10.62
N LEU A 117 -4.73 -7.66 -11.43
CA LEU A 117 -5.67 -8.79 -11.40
C LEU A 117 -5.00 -10.11 -11.77
N GLU A 118 -4.13 -10.12 -12.79
CA GLU A 118 -3.36 -11.31 -13.16
C GLU A 118 -2.48 -11.79 -11.99
N LEU A 119 -1.85 -10.86 -11.25
CA LEU A 119 -1.07 -11.18 -10.05
C LEU A 119 -1.94 -11.73 -8.92
N VAL A 120 -3.12 -11.16 -8.66
CA VAL A 120 -4.08 -11.70 -7.68
C VAL A 120 -4.47 -13.13 -8.02
N ALA A 121 -4.79 -13.39 -9.29
CA ALA A 121 -5.14 -14.73 -9.76
C ALA A 121 -3.95 -15.71 -9.64
N ALA A 122 -2.72 -15.24 -9.81
CA ALA A 122 -1.51 -16.04 -9.58
C ALA A 122 -1.30 -16.34 -8.08
N MET A 123 -1.48 -15.34 -7.22
CA MET A 123 -1.39 -15.48 -5.76
C MET A 123 -2.40 -16.49 -5.21
N GLU A 124 -3.64 -16.51 -5.72
CA GLU A 124 -4.64 -17.50 -5.32
C GLU A 124 -4.21 -18.94 -5.67
N LYS A 125 -3.52 -19.14 -6.79
CA LYS A 125 -2.98 -20.46 -7.18
C LYS A 125 -1.85 -20.91 -6.26
N THR A 126 -1.10 -19.97 -5.69
CA THR A 126 0.02 -20.24 -4.78
C THR A 126 -0.33 -19.91 -3.33
N ARG A 127 -1.62 -19.85 -2.96
CA ARG A 127 -2.09 -19.35 -1.65
C ARG A 127 -1.51 -20.04 -0.41
N SER A 128 -0.96 -21.25 -0.55
CA SER A 128 -0.31 -21.97 0.55
C SER A 128 1.18 -21.63 0.69
N ASP A 129 1.69 -20.73 -0.16
CA ASP A 129 3.04 -20.22 -0.07
C ASP A 129 3.14 -19.21 1.09
N PRO A 130 3.94 -19.51 2.13
CA PRO A 130 4.10 -18.63 3.28
C PRO A 130 4.75 -17.27 2.93
N ALA A 131 5.27 -17.12 1.72
CA ALA A 131 5.88 -15.89 1.25
C ALA A 131 4.84 -14.78 0.98
N VAL A 132 3.57 -15.12 0.72
CA VAL A 132 2.51 -14.13 0.48
C VAL A 132 1.78 -13.81 1.80
N ASP A 133 2.18 -12.72 2.44
CA ASP A 133 1.61 -12.30 3.71
C ASP A 133 0.35 -11.42 3.59
N ALA A 134 -0.28 -11.12 4.74
CA ALA A 134 -1.49 -10.30 4.82
C ALA A 134 -1.32 -8.90 4.19
N SER A 135 -0.12 -8.32 4.21
CA SER A 135 0.13 -6.98 3.69
C SER A 135 0.10 -6.96 2.16
N ILE A 136 0.60 -8.01 1.51
CA ILE A 136 0.57 -8.15 0.05
C ILE A 136 -0.86 -8.35 -0.43
N TRP A 137 -1.64 -9.22 0.24
CA TRP A 137 -3.07 -9.38 -0.04
C TRP A 137 -3.86 -8.07 0.16
N THR A 138 -3.52 -7.31 1.20
CA THR A 138 -4.12 -5.99 1.46
C THR A 138 -3.84 -5.02 0.31
N LEU A 139 -2.58 -4.93 -0.12
CA LEU A 139 -2.19 -4.07 -1.24
C LEU A 139 -2.93 -4.46 -2.50
N ALA A 140 -2.92 -5.75 -2.85
CA ALA A 140 -3.59 -6.25 -4.04
C ALA A 140 -5.09 -5.95 -4.03
N GLY A 141 -5.74 -6.13 -2.87
CA GLY A 141 -7.14 -5.74 -2.68
C GLY A 141 -7.39 -4.27 -2.97
N PHE A 142 -6.53 -3.37 -2.46
CA PHE A 142 -6.65 -1.95 -2.76
C PHE A 142 -6.41 -1.62 -4.23
N VAL A 143 -5.44 -2.26 -4.90
CA VAL A 143 -5.22 -2.04 -6.33
C VAL A 143 -6.48 -2.43 -7.14
N CYS A 144 -7.09 -3.58 -6.83
CA CYS A 144 -8.32 -4.01 -7.49
C CYS A 144 -9.50 -3.08 -7.21
N LEU A 145 -9.67 -2.62 -5.96
CA LEU A 145 -10.73 -1.68 -5.60
C LEU A 145 -10.61 -0.35 -6.34
N GLU A 146 -9.40 0.22 -6.43
CA GLU A 146 -9.15 1.46 -7.15
C GLU A 146 -9.41 1.33 -8.66
N ALA A 147 -9.24 0.13 -9.19
CA ALA A 147 -9.55 -0.21 -10.57
C ALA A 147 -11.03 -0.48 -10.84
N GLY A 148 -11.88 -0.51 -9.81
CA GLY A 148 -13.30 -0.86 -9.93
C GLY A 148 -13.58 -2.37 -9.97
N HIS A 149 -12.57 -3.21 -9.76
CA HIS A 149 -12.73 -4.66 -9.63
C HIS A 149 -13.12 -5.00 -8.19
N THR A 150 -14.36 -4.66 -7.83
CA THR A 150 -14.85 -4.72 -6.44
C THR A 150 -14.87 -6.14 -5.88
N VAL A 151 -15.22 -7.15 -6.70
CA VAL A 151 -15.31 -8.55 -6.29
C VAL A 151 -13.93 -9.10 -5.92
N GLU A 152 -12.96 -8.95 -6.82
CA GLU A 152 -11.58 -9.40 -6.63
C GLU A 152 -10.89 -8.62 -5.52
N GLY A 153 -11.15 -7.31 -5.43
CA GLY A 153 -10.68 -6.47 -4.35
C GLY A 153 -11.17 -6.94 -2.98
N ARG A 154 -12.47 -7.25 -2.86
CA ARG A 154 -13.06 -7.83 -1.65
C ARG A 154 -12.39 -9.17 -1.30
N GLN A 155 -12.27 -10.08 -2.27
CA GLN A 155 -11.68 -11.40 -2.05
C GLN A 155 -10.23 -11.29 -1.53
N ALA A 156 -9.42 -10.43 -2.13
CA ALA A 156 -8.05 -10.21 -1.67
C ALA A 156 -7.98 -9.62 -0.24
N LEU A 157 -8.88 -8.70 0.11
CA LEU A 157 -8.96 -8.18 1.50
C LEU A 157 -9.46 -9.25 2.49
N GLU A 158 -10.36 -10.14 2.08
CA GLU A 158 -10.78 -11.30 2.88
C GLU A 158 -9.60 -12.25 3.12
N ARG A 159 -8.76 -12.51 2.11
CA ARG A 159 -7.51 -13.28 2.28
C ARG A 159 -6.56 -12.63 3.26
N ALA A 160 -6.36 -11.32 3.16
CA ALA A 160 -5.53 -10.60 4.11
C ALA A 160 -6.05 -10.78 5.56
N LEU A 161 -7.36 -10.76 5.75
CA LEU A 161 -7.99 -10.96 7.05
C LEU A 161 -7.94 -12.42 7.55
N GLU A 162 -7.96 -13.41 6.65
CA GLU A 162 -7.72 -14.82 7.00
C GLU A 162 -6.32 -15.01 7.62
N LEU A 163 -5.33 -14.30 7.08
CA LEU A 163 -3.93 -14.35 7.56
C LEU A 163 -3.68 -13.50 8.80
N ASP A 164 -4.36 -12.35 8.93
CA ASP A 164 -4.35 -11.51 10.13
C ASP A 164 -5.77 -11.18 10.63
N PRO A 165 -6.39 -12.10 11.39
CA PRO A 165 -7.75 -11.92 11.92
C PRO A 165 -7.87 -10.76 12.93
N GLY A 166 -6.74 -10.25 13.43
CA GLY A 166 -6.65 -9.14 14.38
C GLY A 166 -6.73 -7.77 13.70
N ASN A 167 -6.70 -7.72 12.36
CA ASN A 167 -6.70 -6.48 11.62
C ASN A 167 -8.08 -5.81 11.61
N HIS A 168 -8.30 -4.88 12.54
CA HIS A 168 -9.57 -4.16 12.66
C HIS A 168 -9.82 -3.21 11.48
N ALA A 169 -8.77 -2.66 10.89
CA ALA A 169 -8.90 -1.77 9.73
C ALA A 169 -9.45 -2.54 8.52
N LEU A 170 -8.97 -3.75 8.25
CA LEU A 170 -9.50 -4.61 7.19
C LEU A 170 -10.98 -4.98 7.42
N LYS A 171 -11.37 -5.26 8.67
CA LYS A 171 -12.78 -5.53 9.00
C LYS A 171 -13.68 -4.35 8.68
N ILE A 172 -13.26 -3.14 9.06
CA ILE A 172 -14.00 -1.91 8.75
C ILE A 172 -14.07 -1.71 7.23
N GLN A 173 -12.94 -1.87 6.53
CA GLN A 173 -12.89 -1.71 5.08
C GLN A 173 -13.88 -2.64 4.36
N LEU A 174 -13.91 -3.93 4.73
CA LEU A 174 -14.81 -4.92 4.13
C LEU A 174 -16.30 -4.62 4.39
N GLN A 175 -16.62 -4.01 5.54
CA GLN A 175 -17.98 -3.57 5.86
C GLN A 175 -18.43 -2.35 5.05
N LEU A 176 -17.50 -1.50 4.64
CA LEU A 176 -17.78 -0.31 3.82
C LEU A 176 -17.93 -0.64 2.33
N LEU A 177 -17.47 -1.81 1.89
CA LEU A 177 -17.66 -2.25 0.51
C LEU A 177 -19.12 -2.67 0.28
N PRO A 178 -19.74 -2.24 -0.83
CA PRO A 178 -21.11 -2.63 -1.16
C PRO A 178 -21.25 -4.15 -1.24
N SER A 179 -22.32 -4.69 -0.66
CA SER A 179 -22.72 -6.08 -0.88
C SER A 179 -23.29 -6.19 -2.28
N ASP A 180 -22.76 -7.10 -3.09
CA ASP A 180 -23.31 -7.44 -4.41
C ASP A 180 -24.75 -7.98 -4.31
#